data_AF-A0A2H6EKY9-F1
#
_entry.id   AF-A0A2H6EKY9-F1
#
_cell.length_a   1.000
_cell.length_b   1.000
_cell.length_c   1.000
_cell.angle_alpha   90.00
_cell.angle_beta   90.00
_cell.angle_gamma   90.00
#
_symmetry.space_group_name_H-M   'P 1'
#
loop_
_entity.id
_entity.type
_entity.pdbx_description
1 polymer ?
#
loop_
_entity_poly.entity_id
_entity_poly.type
_entity_poly.pdbx_seq_one_letter_code
_entity_poly.pdbx_strand_id
1 'polypeptide(L)'
;MLFQSLAYSGVTNLALKTIFGRKRPYLNDGPWKFTWFSIDNDMQAFPSGHTTVAFAFSTVLAEYFHTIWSRIGFYGIASLTAYSRVLDNQHWFTDVVLGALVGIAGGLHVISQEKQRESGKTSHSRISFQPTLSGISLSIRLN
;
A
#
# COMPACT_ATOMS: atom_id res chain seq x y z
N MET A 1 -6.17 6.63 5.66
CA MET A 1 -5.99 5.21 5.26
C MET A 1 -5.82 5.05 3.75
N LEU A 2 -6.87 5.16 2.92
CA LEU A 2 -6.77 4.87 1.46
C LEU A 2 -5.73 5.72 0.72
N PHE A 3 -5.76 7.05 0.86
CA PHE A 3 -4.79 7.92 0.19
C PHE A 3 -3.34 7.62 0.62
N GLN A 4 -3.12 7.37 1.91
CA GLN A 4 -1.80 7.05 2.46
C GLN A 4 -1.27 5.70 1.93
N SER A 5 -2.12 4.68 1.82
CA SER A 5 -1.70 3.37 1.30
C SER A 5 -1.34 3.45 -0.18
N LEU A 6 -2.10 4.22 -0.96
CA LEU A 6 -1.80 4.47 -2.38
C LEU A 6 -0.51 5.26 -2.56
N ALA A 7 -0.30 6.33 -1.79
CA ALA A 7 0.93 7.12 -1.84
C ALA A 7 2.16 6.28 -1.47
N TYR A 8 2.09 5.53 -0.37
CA TYR A 8 3.19 4.66 0.09
C TYR A 8 3.51 3.58 -0.95
N SER A 9 2.49 2.91 -1.47
CA SER A 9 2.62 1.88 -2.49
C SER A 9 3.19 2.44 -3.80
N GLY A 10 2.75 3.63 -4.21
CA GLY A 10 3.25 4.33 -5.40
C GLY A 10 4.73 4.70 -5.29
N VAL A 11 5.14 5.29 -4.16
CA VAL A 11 6.54 5.64 -3.90
C VAL A 11 7.42 4.40 -3.85
N THR A 12 6.98 3.36 -3.13
CA THR A 12 7.73 2.10 -3.03
C THR A 12 7.91 1.45 -4.40
N ASN A 13 6.84 1.41 -5.20
CA ASN A 13 6.86 0.84 -6.54
C ASN A 13 7.77 1.65 -7.49
N LEU A 14 7.78 2.99 -7.40
CA LEU A 14 8.67 3.82 -8.19
C LEU A 14 10.14 3.56 -7.84
N ALA A 15 10.46 3.53 -6.54
CA ALA A 15 11.82 3.25 -6.08
C ALA A 15 12.31 1.88 -6.58
N LEU A 16 11.50 0.84 -6.45
CA LEU A 16 11.84 -0.50 -6.93
C LEU A 16 12.01 -0.55 -8.46
N LYS A 17 11.15 0.14 -9.21
CA LYS A 17 11.25 0.23 -10.68
C LYS A 17 12.57 0.82 -11.13
N THR A 18 12.97 1.94 -10.53
CA THR A 18 14.23 2.61 -10.87
C THR A 18 15.43 1.76 -10.50
N ILE A 19 15.41 1.03 -9.38
CA ILE A 19 16.56 0.24 -8.93
C ILE A 19 16.80 -0.98 -9.85
N PHE A 20 15.78 -1.79 -10.09
CA PHE A 20 15.96 -3.08 -10.75
C PHE A 20 15.93 -3.01 -12.28
N GLY A 21 15.11 -2.11 -12.84
CA GLY A 21 15.01 -1.91 -14.28
C GLY A 21 14.86 -3.21 -15.10
N ARG A 22 13.89 -4.06 -14.77
CA ARG A 22 13.67 -5.31 -15.53
C ARG A 22 12.97 -5.07 -16.88
N LYS A 23 13.47 -5.72 -17.93
CA LYS A 23 12.83 -5.69 -19.27
C LYS A 23 11.45 -6.34 -19.30
N ARG A 24 10.54 -5.75 -20.08
CA ARG A 24 9.17 -6.25 -20.28
C ARG A 24 9.13 -7.50 -21.18
N PRO A 25 8.14 -8.40 -21.00
CA PRO A 25 8.05 -9.66 -21.75
C PRO A 25 7.95 -9.48 -23.27
N TYR A 26 7.22 -8.47 -23.77
CA TYR A 26 7.03 -8.26 -25.22
C TYR A 26 8.32 -7.95 -26.00
N LEU A 27 9.43 -7.65 -25.33
CA LEU A 27 10.72 -7.43 -25.97
C LEU A 27 11.39 -8.73 -26.42
N ASN A 28 10.88 -9.90 -26.02
CA ASN A 28 11.42 -11.23 -26.36
C ASN A 28 12.90 -11.46 -25.96
N ASP A 29 13.46 -10.61 -25.09
CA ASP A 29 14.85 -10.67 -24.63
C ASP A 29 15.11 -11.67 -23.47
N GLY A 30 14.05 -12.35 -23.02
CA GLY A 30 14.06 -13.29 -21.89
C GLY A 30 13.89 -12.63 -20.51
N PRO A 31 13.54 -13.42 -19.47
CA PRO A 31 13.12 -12.90 -18.16
C PRO A 31 14.27 -12.40 -17.26
N TRP A 32 15.51 -12.72 -17.61
CA TRP A 32 16.68 -12.48 -16.76
C TRP A 32 17.49 -11.24 -17.16
N LYS A 33 16.88 -10.32 -17.91
CA LYS A 33 17.53 -9.10 -18.39
C LYS A 33 17.12 -7.90 -17.53
N PHE A 34 18.10 -7.42 -16.76
CA PHE A 34 17.98 -6.28 -15.87
C PHE A 34 18.91 -5.17 -16.32
N THR A 35 18.38 -3.95 -16.40
CA THR A 35 19.14 -2.73 -16.62
C THR A 35 19.05 -1.91 -15.35
N TRP A 36 20.02 -2.10 -14.46
CA TRP A 36 20.11 -1.34 -13.21
C TRP A 36 20.01 0.16 -13.49
N PHE A 37 19.14 0.87 -12.76
CA PHE A 37 18.95 2.33 -12.88
C PHE A 37 18.45 2.84 -14.24
N SER A 38 17.48 2.14 -14.85
CA SER A 38 16.84 2.61 -16.08
C SER A 38 15.54 3.39 -15.84
N ILE A 39 15.36 4.47 -16.62
CA ILE A 39 14.16 5.31 -16.64
C ILE A 39 13.24 4.93 -17.82
N ASP A 40 13.70 4.02 -18.70
CA ASP A 40 12.92 3.59 -19.86
C ASP A 40 11.71 2.74 -19.46
N ASN A 41 10.56 3.04 -20.05
CA ASN A 41 9.31 2.36 -19.77
C ASN A 41 9.37 0.85 -20.09
N ASP A 42 10.10 0.51 -21.16
CA ASP A 42 10.40 -0.84 -21.62
C ASP A 42 11.24 -1.65 -20.62
N MET A 43 11.96 -0.95 -19.74
CA MET A 43 12.85 -1.50 -18.73
C MET A 43 12.26 -1.39 -17.33
N GLN A 44 10.99 -1.01 -17.18
CA GLN A 44 10.32 -0.88 -15.88
C GLN A 44 9.25 -1.94 -15.67
N ALA A 45 9.52 -3.19 -16.04
CA ALA A 45 8.60 -4.30 -15.81
C ALA A 45 8.46 -4.66 -14.32
N PHE A 46 9.57 -4.58 -13.56
CA PHE A 46 9.60 -4.99 -12.16
C PHE A 46 9.53 -3.81 -11.20
N PRO A 47 8.68 -3.83 -10.16
CA PRO A 47 7.44 -4.61 -10.00
C PRO A 47 6.26 -3.99 -10.76
N SER A 48 5.12 -4.69 -10.80
CA SER A 48 3.92 -4.16 -11.46
C SER A 48 3.22 -3.10 -10.61
N GLY A 49 3.17 -1.86 -11.11
CA GLY A 49 2.50 -0.75 -10.44
C GLY A 49 0.98 -0.91 -10.35
N HIS A 50 0.34 -1.36 -11.44
CA HIS A 50 -1.10 -1.63 -11.48
C HIS A 50 -1.48 -2.68 -10.44
N THR A 51 -0.72 -3.77 -10.36
CA THR A 51 -0.95 -4.81 -9.36
C THR A 51 -0.72 -4.29 -7.95
N THR A 52 0.37 -3.57 -7.72
CA THR A 52 0.68 -3.00 -6.39
C THR A 52 -0.45 -2.10 -5.88
N VAL A 53 -0.94 -1.19 -6.73
CA VAL A 53 -2.04 -0.28 -6.39
C VAL A 53 -3.35 -1.04 -6.17
N ALA A 54 -3.68 -1.98 -7.06
CA ALA A 54 -4.91 -2.77 -6.93
C ALA A 54 -4.95 -3.57 -5.63
N PHE A 55 -3.86 -4.25 -5.27
CA PHE A 55 -3.77 -5.01 -4.02
C PHE A 55 -3.73 -4.12 -2.78
N ALA A 56 -3.05 -2.97 -2.81
CA ALA A 56 -3.08 -2.02 -1.70
C ALA A 56 -4.49 -1.47 -1.45
N PHE A 57 -5.20 -1.11 -2.52
CA PHE A 57 -6.57 -0.62 -2.44
C PHE A 57 -7.53 -1.69 -1.93
N SER A 58 -7.47 -2.90 -2.52
CA SER A 58 -8.29 -4.03 -2.09
C SER A 58 -8.03 -4.43 -0.64
N THR A 59 -6.79 -4.36 -0.17
CA THR A 59 -6.44 -4.65 1.24
C THR A 59 -7.14 -3.67 2.19
N VAL A 60 -7.11 -2.37 1.87
CA VAL A 60 -7.75 -1.36 2.73
C VAL A 60 -9.28 -1.50 2.71
N LEU A 61 -9.89 -1.76 1.55
CA LEU A 61 -11.34 -1.97 1.48
C LEU A 61 -11.79 -3.27 2.17
N ALA A 62 -11.04 -4.35 1.96
CA ALA A 62 -11.26 -5.63 2.62
C ALA A 62 -11.26 -5.51 4.15
N GLU A 63 -10.34 -4.71 4.69
CA GLU A 63 -10.31 -4.39 6.12
C GLU A 63 -11.39 -3.39 6.52
N TYR A 64 -11.78 -2.43 5.69
CA TYR A 64 -12.84 -1.49 6.04
C TYR A 64 -14.22 -2.17 6.24
N PHE A 65 -14.57 -3.12 5.37
CA PHE A 65 -15.89 -3.78 5.42
C PHE A 65 -15.93 -5.01 6.34
N HIS A 66 -14.78 -5.55 6.77
CA HIS A 66 -14.66 -6.65 7.72
C HIS A 66 -15.50 -7.93 7.42
N THR A 67 -15.94 -8.15 6.18
CA THR A 67 -16.71 -9.36 5.80
C THR A 67 -15.91 -10.28 4.89
N ILE A 68 -16.11 -11.60 5.01
CA ILE A 68 -15.44 -12.58 4.14
C ILE A 68 -15.73 -12.36 2.65
N TRP A 69 -16.98 -11.99 2.32
CA TRP A 69 -17.39 -11.69 0.95
C TRP A 69 -16.70 -10.45 0.39
N SER A 70 -16.51 -9.41 1.19
CA SER A 70 -15.74 -8.23 0.77
C SER A 70 -14.29 -8.57 0.47
N ARG A 71 -13.65 -9.40 1.31
CA ARG A 71 -12.28 -9.89 1.08
C ARG A 71 -12.19 -10.63 -0.25
N ILE A 72 -13.08 -11.60 -0.46
CA ILE A 72 -13.11 -12.40 -1.70
C ILE A 72 -13.34 -11.48 -2.92
N GLY A 73 -14.32 -10.58 -2.85
CA GLY A 73 -14.63 -9.67 -3.95
C GLY A 73 -13.47 -8.74 -4.31
N PHE A 74 -12.90 -8.04 -3.33
CA PHE A 74 -11.83 -7.07 -3.58
C PHE A 74 -10.52 -7.74 -4.01
N TYR A 75 -10.12 -8.84 -3.36
CA TYR A 75 -8.95 -9.59 -3.83
C TYR A 75 -9.19 -10.27 -5.17
N GLY A 76 -10.43 -10.67 -5.48
CA GLY A 76 -10.82 -11.16 -6.81
C GLY A 76 -10.59 -10.11 -7.90
N ILE A 77 -11.07 -8.89 -7.71
CA ILE A 77 -10.85 -7.78 -8.65
C ILE A 77 -9.36 -7.44 -8.80
N ALA A 78 -8.61 -7.44 -7.70
CA ALA A 78 -7.16 -7.23 -7.75
C ALA A 78 -6.45 -8.36 -8.53
N SER A 79 -6.89 -9.60 -8.35
CA SER A 79 -6.36 -10.77 -9.06
C SER A 79 -6.67 -10.73 -10.55
N LEU A 80 -7.87 -10.29 -10.95
CA LEU A 80 -8.21 -10.06 -12.36
C LEU A 80 -7.31 -9.00 -12.99
N THR A 81 -7.02 -7.92 -12.26
CA THR A 81 -6.08 -6.88 -12.71
C THR A 81 -4.68 -7.45 -12.91
N ALA A 82 -4.18 -8.21 -11.93
CA ALA A 82 -2.91 -8.93 -12.01
C ALA A 82 -2.85 -9.87 -13.21
N TYR A 83 -3.91 -10.64 -13.43
CA TYR A 83 -4.01 -11.60 -14.53
C TYR A 83 -3.99 -10.90 -15.89
N SER A 84 -4.74 -9.82 -16.08
CA SER A 84 -4.71 -9.01 -17.31
C SER A 84 -3.30 -8.53 -17.63
N ARG A 85 -2.51 -8.09 -16.64
CA ARG A 85 -1.14 -7.62 -16.87
C ARG A 85 -0.18 -8.71 -17.37
N VAL A 86 -0.42 -9.97 -17.00
CA VAL A 86 0.34 -11.11 -17.51
C VAL A 86 -0.12 -11.44 -18.93
N LEU A 87 -1.43 -11.49 -19.17
CA LEU A 87 -2.00 -11.79 -20.50
C LEU A 87 -1.57 -10.76 -21.56
N ASP A 88 -1.49 -9.49 -21.18
CA ASP A 88 -1.06 -8.41 -22.09
C ASP A 88 0.46 -8.44 -22.35
N ASN A 89 1.19 -9.44 -21.85
CA ASN A 89 2.66 -9.55 -21.92
C ASN A 89 3.40 -8.28 -21.44
N GLN A 90 2.78 -7.51 -20.55
CA GLN A 90 3.37 -6.29 -20.00
C GLN A 90 4.28 -6.58 -18.81
N HIS A 91 3.99 -7.65 -18.08
CA HIS A 91 4.69 -8.03 -16.87
C HIS A 91 4.85 -9.54 -16.82
N TRP A 92 5.99 -10.03 -16.32
CA TRP A 92 6.10 -11.45 -16.04
C TRP A 92 5.31 -11.79 -14.78
N PHE A 93 4.94 -13.06 -14.63
CA PHE A 93 4.23 -13.54 -13.46
C PHE A 93 4.90 -13.16 -12.13
N THR A 94 6.24 -13.20 -12.07
CA THR A 94 7.00 -12.81 -10.88
C THR A 94 6.91 -11.31 -10.55
N ASP A 95 6.77 -10.42 -11.55
CA ASP A 95 6.54 -8.98 -11.31
C ASP A 95 5.20 -8.74 -10.63
N VAL A 96 4.20 -9.52 -11.03
CA VAL A 96 2.82 -9.41 -10.58
C VAL A 96 2.68 -9.96 -9.16
N VAL A 97 3.28 -11.12 -8.88
CA VAL A 97 3.32 -11.68 -7.52
C VAL A 97 4.01 -10.73 -6.55
N LEU A 98 5.18 -10.19 -6.91
CA LEU A 98 5.90 -9.26 -6.04
C LEU A 98 5.15 -7.93 -5.89
N GLY A 99 4.53 -7.41 -6.96
CA GLY A 99 3.65 -6.24 -6.87
C GLY A 99 2.47 -6.46 -5.90
N ALA A 100 1.83 -7.63 -5.95
CA ALA A 100 0.74 -7.97 -5.03
C ALA A 100 1.20 -7.98 -3.57
N LEU A 101 2.35 -8.60 -3.29
CA LEU A 101 2.93 -8.65 -1.94
C LEU A 101 3.25 -7.24 -1.41
N VAL A 102 3.88 -6.40 -2.23
CA VAL A 102 4.19 -5.00 -1.86
C VAL A 102 2.91 -4.22 -1.58
N GLY A 103 1.87 -4.40 -2.40
CA GLY A 103 0.58 -3.74 -2.23
C GLY A 103 -0.11 -4.14 -0.93
N ILE A 104 -0.18 -5.44 -0.63
CA ILE A 104 -0.76 -5.97 0.62
C ILE A 104 0.01 -5.43 1.82
N ALA A 105 1.34 -5.53 1.80
CA ALA A 105 2.19 -5.06 2.89
C ALA A 105 2.01 -3.56 3.14
N GLY A 106 1.98 -2.74 2.08
CA GLY A 106 1.71 -1.31 2.18
C GLY A 106 0.32 -0.99 2.76
N GLY A 107 -0.71 -1.69 2.30
CA GLY A 107 -2.08 -1.55 2.81
C GLY A 107 -2.17 -1.87 4.30
N LEU A 108 -1.66 -3.03 4.72
CA LEU A 108 -1.64 -3.45 6.12
C LEU A 108 -0.82 -2.52 7.01
N HIS A 109 0.33 -2.04 6.52
CA HIS A 109 1.18 -1.12 7.27
C HIS A 109 0.45 0.19 7.61
N VAL A 110 -0.22 0.79 6.62
CA VAL A 110 -1.01 2.02 6.85
C VAL A 110 -2.18 1.78 7.80
N ILE A 111 -2.84 0.63 7.70
CA ILE A 111 -3.93 0.27 8.62
C ILE A 111 -3.41 0.13 10.05
N SER A 112 -2.27 -0.53 10.23
CA SER A 112 -1.63 -0.69 11.54
C SER A 112 -1.26 0.66 12.16
N GLN A 113 -0.67 1.56 11.36
CA GLN A 113 -0.32 2.91 11.84
C GLN A 113 -1.53 3.71 12.29
N GLU A 114 -2.64 3.66 11.54
CA GLU A 114 -3.83 4.41 11.93
C GLU A 114 -4.48 3.82 13.20
N LYS A 115 -4.52 2.49 13.34
CA LYS A 115 -4.98 1.84 14.59
C LYS A 115 -4.15 2.26 15.79
N GLN A 116 -2.83 2.33 15.66
CA GLN A 116 -1.95 2.80 16.74
C GLN A 116 -2.21 4.27 17.07
N ARG A 117 -2.44 5.11 16.05
CA ARG A 117 -2.75 6.53 16.22
C ARG A 117 -4.10 6.78 16.90
N GLU A 118 -5.10 5.94 16.62
CA GLU A 118 -6.40 5.95 17.30
C GLU A 118 -6.29 5.46 18.75
N SER A 119 -5.56 4.37 18.99
CA SER A 119 -5.28 3.85 20.33
C SER A 119 -4.49 4.85 21.20
N GLY A 120 -3.60 5.63 20.59
CA GLY A 120 -2.88 6.70 21.28
C GLY A 120 -3.83 7.85 21.68
N LYS A 121 -4.76 8.25 20.81
CA LYS A 121 -5.76 9.29 21.12
C LYS A 121 -6.69 8.93 22.27
N THR A 122 -7.07 7.65 22.40
CA THR A 122 -7.92 7.16 23.50
C THR A 122 -7.16 6.94 24.81
N SER A 123 -5.83 6.86 24.76
CA SER A 123 -4.92 6.65 25.90
C SER A 123 -4.18 7.92 26.34
N HIS A 124 -4.77 9.10 26.14
CA HIS A 124 -4.24 10.34 26.71
C HIS A 124 -5.05 10.77 27.93
N SER A 125 -4.45 10.67 29.11
CA SER A 125 -4.85 11.46 30.27
C SER A 125 -4.72 12.94 29.89
N ARG A 126 -5.83 13.63 29.67
CA ARG A 126 -5.82 15.07 29.39
C ARG A 126 -5.67 15.81 30.70
N ILE A 127 -4.51 16.45 30.87
CA ILE A 127 -4.30 17.48 31.89
C ILE A 127 -4.69 18.81 31.25
N SER A 128 -5.77 19.42 31.71
CA SER A 128 -6.19 20.76 31.27
C SER A 128 -6.11 21.76 32.42
N PHE A 129 -5.54 22.91 32.11
CA PHE A 129 -5.49 24.07 33.00
C PHE A 129 -6.54 25.07 32.55
N GLN A 130 -7.45 25.43 33.45
CA GLN A 130 -8.47 26.46 33.18
C GLN A 130 -8.32 27.59 34.20
N PRO A 131 -8.10 28.84 33.76
CA PRO A 131 -8.13 29.99 34.66
C PRO A 131 -9.57 30.21 35.15
N THR A 132 -9.76 30.27 36.45
CA THR A 132 -11.03 30.60 37.10
C THR A 132 -10.91 31.93 37.83
N LEU A 133 -12.04 32.56 38.14
CA LEU A 133 -12.11 33.82 38.88
C LEU A 133 -11.38 33.80 40.24
N SER A 134 -11.11 32.61 40.78
CA SER A 134 -10.44 32.40 42.08
C SER A 134 -9.06 31.76 41.97
N GLY A 135 -8.53 31.54 40.76
CA GLY A 135 -7.18 30.96 40.57
C GLY A 135 -7.03 30.11 39.30
N ILE A 136 -6.22 29.06 39.39
CA ILE A 136 -5.98 28.10 38.30
C ILE A 136 -6.55 26.75 38.73
N SER A 137 -7.49 26.22 37.96
CA SER A 137 -8.02 24.86 38.17
C SER A 137 -7.24 23.87 37.31
N LEU A 138 -6.75 22.79 37.95
CA LEU A 138 -6.15 21.63 37.30
C LEU A 138 -7.19 20.52 37.23
N SER A 139 -7.62 20.14 36.03
CA SER A 139 -8.48 18.97 35.85
C SER A 139 -7.71 17.85 35.17
N ILE A 140 -7.63 16.70 35.82
CA ILE A 140 -7.07 15.47 35.26
C ILE A 140 -8.24 14.54 34.94
N ARG A 141 -8.51 14.31 33.66
CA ARG A 141 -9.43 13.25 33.22
C ARG A 141 -8.62 11.99 32.92
N LEU A 142 -8.81 10.98 33.74
CA LEU A 142 -8.40 9.61 33.46
C LEU A 142 -9.57 8.92 32.75
N ASN A 143 -9.26 8.16 31.70
CA ASN A 143 -10.23 7.33 30.98
C ASN A 143 -10.17 5.90 31.52
#